data_AF-A0A975G1X0-F1
#
_entry.id   AF-A0A975G1X0-F1
#
_cell.length_a   1.000
_cell.length_b   1.000
_cell.length_c   1.000
_cell.angle_alpha   90.00
_cell.angle_beta   90.00
_cell.angle_gamma   90.00
#
_symmetry.space_group_name_H-M   'P 1'
#
loop_
_entity.id
_entity.type
_entity.pdbx_description
1 polymer ?
#
loop_
_entity_poly.entity_id
_entity_poly.type
_entity_poly.pdbx_seq_one_letter_code
_entity_poly.pdbx_strand_id
1 'polypeptide(L)'
;MQVEFVARAGAAVDGAWAVAAFDGGTLSPAAARLDGASGGSLARAMTAAAFTGAKGKSLELVAPAGLAASRVLLIGVGAASDLTAERAETFAAEAYQALKTSGAQVLTVDVAEDSADLAARAALGATLAAYRFDRYRTKEKPEKKPTIQTVRIAVSDVTAAEAAWAPLAALAQGVFFTRDLVSEPANILHPVEFAARVKALEAHGLVVEILGEAEMEKLGMGSLLGVGQGSERESQLVVVRWNGAADANAQPVAFVGKGVCFDTGGISLKPADGMEDMKWDMGGAGAVAGLMLTLAKRKAKANVVGILGLVENMPDGAAQRPGDIVTSMSGQTIEVINTDAEGRLVLADALWYCQDRFKPKFMVDLATLTGAIIIALGNDYAGLYSNNDSLAENLLAASKASGDQLWRMPLPAAYEKQIDSMAADVKNTGGRPGGSITAALFLQRFVNELPWAHLDIASTAWKKPSTVPTIPDGATGFGVRLLDKLVADFYED
;
A
#
# COMPACT_ATOMS: atom_id res chain seq x y z
N MET A 1 9.31 4.79 -16.85
CA MET A 1 10.66 5.21 -16.39
C MET A 1 11.49 3.95 -16.22
N GLN A 2 12.71 3.92 -16.74
CA GLN A 2 13.68 2.83 -16.56
C GLN A 2 14.62 3.16 -15.40
N VAL A 3 15.04 2.15 -14.64
CA VAL A 3 16.10 2.26 -13.64
C VAL A 3 17.35 1.59 -14.19
N GLU A 4 18.50 2.26 -14.05
CA GLU A 4 19.82 1.74 -14.41
C GLU A 4 20.79 1.96 -13.24
N PHE A 5 21.68 1.01 -12.98
CA PHE A 5 22.79 1.20 -12.05
C PHE A 5 24.06 1.50 -12.85
N VAL A 6 24.81 2.53 -12.45
CA VAL A 6 26.00 2.99 -13.18
C VAL A 6 27.18 3.16 -12.24
N ALA A 7 28.38 2.86 -12.75
CA ALA A 7 29.61 3.01 -11.98
C ALA A 7 29.85 4.47 -11.59
N ARG A 8 29.99 4.76 -10.28
CA ARG A 8 30.22 6.13 -9.76
C ARG A 8 31.34 6.90 -10.45
N ALA A 9 32.45 6.23 -10.71
CA ALA A 9 33.64 6.84 -11.33
C ALA A 9 33.50 7.07 -12.85
N GLY A 10 32.56 6.38 -13.51
CA GLY A 10 32.36 6.40 -14.96
C GLY A 10 31.01 6.96 -15.41
N ALA A 11 30.17 7.40 -14.47
CA ALA A 11 28.87 7.97 -14.78
C ALA A 11 29.02 9.23 -15.63
N ALA A 12 28.40 9.24 -16.82
CA ALA A 12 28.39 10.39 -17.71
C ALA A 12 27.78 11.61 -17.00
N VAL A 13 28.46 12.75 -17.08
CA VAL A 13 28.00 14.01 -16.48
C VAL A 13 27.05 14.71 -17.46
N ASP A 14 25.98 14.02 -17.86
CA ASP A 14 24.92 14.48 -18.76
C ASP A 14 23.55 14.49 -18.05
N GLY A 15 22.50 14.94 -18.75
CA GLY A 15 21.13 14.93 -18.20
C GLY A 15 20.97 15.84 -16.98
N ALA A 16 20.23 15.40 -15.97
CA ALA A 16 20.15 16.06 -14.68
C ALA A 16 20.82 15.20 -13.60
N TRP A 17 21.43 15.84 -12.61
CA TRP A 17 22.08 15.17 -11.49
C TRP A 17 21.41 15.56 -10.17
N ALA A 18 21.22 14.61 -9.27
CA ALA A 18 20.83 14.83 -7.89
C ALA A 18 21.91 14.27 -6.95
N VAL A 19 22.50 15.15 -6.14
CA VAL A 19 23.62 14.83 -5.26
C VAL A 19 23.42 15.45 -3.88
N ALA A 20 23.96 14.81 -2.84
CA ALA A 20 23.73 15.25 -1.47
C ALA A 20 24.65 16.41 -1.06
N ALA A 21 24.13 17.22 -0.13
CA ALA A 21 24.91 18.13 0.70
C ALA A 21 24.59 17.85 2.18
N PHE A 22 25.62 17.84 3.01
CA PHE A 22 25.52 17.62 4.45
C PHE A 22 25.47 18.94 5.22
N ASP A 23 25.06 18.85 6.47
CA ASP A 23 25.06 19.98 7.40
C ASP A 23 26.42 20.71 7.45
N GLY A 24 26.35 22.02 7.67
CA GLY A 24 27.51 22.91 7.60
C GLY A 24 27.92 23.29 6.18
N GLY A 25 27.10 22.98 5.18
CA GLY A 25 27.36 23.33 3.78
C GLY A 25 28.42 22.43 3.12
N THR A 26 28.56 21.19 3.59
CA THR A 26 29.58 20.27 3.08
C THR A 26 29.05 19.49 1.87
N LEU A 27 29.74 19.57 0.74
CA LEU A 27 29.41 18.80 -0.46
C LEU A 27 29.71 17.31 -0.25
N SER A 28 28.82 16.43 -0.71
CA SER A 28 29.12 15.00 -0.83
C SER A 28 30.26 14.74 -1.83
N PRO A 29 30.92 13.55 -1.80
CA PRO A 29 32.00 13.25 -2.74
C PRO A 29 31.60 13.46 -4.20
N ALA A 30 30.39 13.05 -4.60
CA ALA A 30 29.88 13.29 -5.95
C ALA A 30 29.65 14.77 -6.24
N ALA A 31 29.05 15.50 -5.30
CA ALA A 31 28.82 16.93 -5.43
C ALA A 31 30.14 17.72 -5.52
N ALA A 32 31.17 17.32 -4.77
CA ALA A 32 32.51 17.92 -4.84
C ALA A 32 33.20 17.67 -6.19
N ARG A 33 33.04 16.48 -6.79
CA ARG A 33 33.54 16.23 -8.16
C ARG A 33 32.86 17.14 -9.18
N LEU A 34 31.53 17.27 -9.12
CA LEU A 34 30.77 18.16 -10.00
C LEU A 34 31.16 19.63 -9.77
N ASP A 35 31.35 20.04 -8.52
CA ASP A 35 31.79 21.38 -8.16
C ASP A 35 33.16 21.70 -8.77
N GLY A 36 34.14 20.79 -8.61
CA GLY A 36 35.46 20.93 -9.22
C GLY A 36 35.42 21.06 -10.75
N ALA A 37 34.65 20.20 -11.43
CA ALA A 37 34.48 20.25 -12.88
C ALA A 37 33.75 21.53 -13.37
N SER A 38 32.90 22.11 -12.52
CA SER A 38 32.21 23.39 -12.80
C SER A 38 32.98 24.64 -12.35
N GLY A 39 34.23 24.48 -11.91
CA GLY A 39 35.04 25.58 -11.40
C GLY A 39 34.46 26.22 -10.13
N GLY A 40 33.91 25.43 -9.21
CA GLY A 40 33.40 25.89 -7.91
C GLY A 40 31.99 26.48 -7.92
N SER A 41 31.19 26.21 -8.96
CA SER A 41 29.89 26.86 -9.14
C SER A 41 28.84 26.41 -8.11
N LEU A 42 28.87 25.14 -7.68
CA LEU A 42 27.94 24.61 -6.68
C LEU A 42 28.21 25.25 -5.32
N ALA A 43 29.47 25.31 -4.88
CA ALA A 43 29.83 25.92 -3.60
C ALA A 43 29.46 27.41 -3.54
N ARG A 44 29.68 28.15 -4.64
CA ARG A 44 29.24 29.56 -4.74
C ARG A 44 27.73 29.69 -4.67
N ALA A 45 26.98 28.82 -5.37
CA ALA A 45 25.53 28.85 -5.31
C ALA A 45 25.00 28.54 -3.91
N MET A 46 25.60 27.57 -3.21
CA MET A 46 25.25 27.26 -1.82
C MET A 46 25.44 28.47 -0.90
N THR A 47 26.57 29.17 -1.03
CA THR A 47 26.84 30.38 -0.26
C THR A 47 25.85 31.49 -0.58
N ALA A 48 25.60 31.75 -1.87
CA ALA A 48 24.69 32.80 -2.32
C ALA A 48 23.23 32.55 -1.88
N ALA A 49 22.81 31.28 -1.84
CA ALA A 49 21.47 30.88 -1.42
C ALA A 49 21.35 30.62 0.09
N ALA A 50 22.42 30.81 0.88
CA ALA A 50 22.51 30.41 2.28
C ALA A 50 22.08 28.94 2.53
N PHE A 51 22.40 28.06 1.58
CA PHE A 51 22.04 26.65 1.63
C PHE A 51 23.06 25.87 2.46
N THR A 52 22.63 25.37 3.60
CA THR A 52 23.51 24.73 4.61
C THR A 52 23.53 23.21 4.56
N GLY A 53 22.79 22.58 3.64
CA GLY A 53 22.63 21.12 3.58
C GLY A 53 21.59 20.55 4.55
N ALA A 54 20.80 21.42 5.19
CA ALA A 54 19.75 21.02 6.12
C ALA A 54 18.72 20.08 5.47
N LYS A 55 18.25 19.09 6.24
CA LYS A 55 17.31 18.06 5.78
C LYS A 55 16.05 18.66 5.11
N GLY A 56 15.70 18.11 3.95
CA GLY A 56 14.49 18.48 3.20
C GLY A 56 14.58 19.81 2.46
N LYS A 57 15.75 20.46 2.44
CA LYS A 57 16.02 21.60 1.55
C LYS A 57 16.67 21.12 0.27
N SER A 58 16.38 21.81 -0.82
CA SER A 58 17.08 21.60 -2.09
C SER A 58 17.51 22.91 -2.73
N LEU A 59 18.56 22.85 -3.55
CA LEU A 59 19.06 23.95 -4.34
C LEU A 59 19.35 23.45 -5.75
N GLU A 60 18.67 24.02 -6.73
CA GLU A 60 18.84 23.65 -8.14
C GLU A 60 19.74 24.65 -8.85
N LEU A 61 20.75 24.14 -9.56
CA LEU A 61 21.57 24.89 -10.50
C LEU A 61 21.21 24.45 -11.92
N VAL A 62 20.76 25.40 -12.74
CA VAL A 62 20.40 25.16 -14.14
C VAL A 62 21.58 25.51 -15.04
N ALA A 63 21.92 24.60 -15.96
CA ALA A 63 23.02 24.71 -16.92
C ALA A 63 24.35 25.19 -16.30
N PRO A 64 24.88 24.51 -15.27
CA PRO A 64 26.13 24.89 -14.64
C PRO A 64 27.29 24.85 -15.65
N ALA A 65 27.98 25.97 -15.81
CA ALA A 65 29.10 26.11 -16.73
C ALA A 65 30.19 25.06 -16.42
N GLY A 66 30.76 24.46 -17.47
CA GLY A 66 31.79 23.42 -17.35
C GLY A 66 31.25 21.99 -17.20
N LEU A 67 29.94 21.82 -17.00
CA LEU A 67 29.29 20.50 -16.99
C LEU A 67 28.42 20.31 -18.24
N ALA A 68 28.37 19.08 -18.76
CA ALA A 68 27.38 18.71 -19.79
C ALA A 68 25.99 18.41 -19.18
N ALA A 69 25.89 18.36 -17.85
CA ALA A 69 24.64 18.23 -17.13
C ALA A 69 23.78 19.48 -17.37
N SER A 70 22.55 19.28 -17.81
CA SER A 70 21.54 20.32 -17.96
C SER A 70 21.18 20.97 -16.62
N ARG A 71 21.25 20.21 -15.51
CA ARG A 71 20.86 20.64 -14.15
C ARG A 71 21.63 19.85 -13.10
N VAL A 72 21.95 20.49 -11.98
CA VAL A 72 22.42 19.82 -10.75
C VAL A 72 21.54 20.24 -9.59
N LEU A 73 20.89 19.28 -8.95
CA LEU A 73 20.07 19.43 -7.76
C LEU A 73 20.85 18.98 -6.53
N LEU A 74 21.17 19.93 -5.66
CA LEU A 74 21.67 19.65 -4.32
C LEU A 74 20.48 19.36 -3.41
N ILE A 75 20.51 18.24 -2.70
CA ILE A 75 19.51 17.90 -1.68
C ILE A 75 20.21 17.80 -0.33
N GLY A 76 19.68 18.52 0.64
CA GLY A 76 20.15 18.50 2.02
C GLY A 76 19.73 17.21 2.71
N VAL A 77 20.70 16.49 3.26
CA VAL A 77 20.48 15.21 3.95
C VAL A 77 20.68 15.30 5.46
N GLY A 78 21.15 16.43 5.99
CA GLY A 78 21.49 16.58 7.40
C GLY A 78 22.87 16.00 7.72
N ALA A 79 22.99 15.28 8.83
CA ALA A 79 24.23 14.60 9.19
C ALA A 79 24.45 13.36 8.30
N ALA A 80 25.71 12.96 8.10
CA ALA A 80 26.02 11.76 7.32
C ALA A 80 25.38 10.48 7.90
N SER A 81 25.23 10.42 9.23
CA SER A 81 24.55 9.32 9.94
C SER A 81 23.05 9.22 9.66
N ASP A 82 22.44 10.23 9.03
CA ASP A 82 21.00 10.26 8.74
C ASP A 82 20.66 9.55 7.40
N LEU A 83 21.66 9.04 6.67
CA LEU A 83 21.50 8.27 5.43
C LEU A 83 21.01 6.84 5.71
N THR A 84 19.77 6.72 6.16
CA THR A 84 19.08 5.42 6.29
C THR A 84 18.51 4.95 4.95
N ALA A 85 18.05 3.70 4.89
CA ALA A 85 17.30 3.16 3.75
C ALA A 85 16.08 4.03 3.37
N GLU A 86 15.30 4.48 4.36
CA GLU A 86 14.18 5.40 4.17
C GLU A 86 14.65 6.76 3.62
N ARG A 87 15.80 7.26 4.09
CA ARG A 87 16.34 8.51 3.57
C ARG A 87 16.79 8.38 2.13
N ALA A 88 17.40 7.26 1.74
CA ALA A 88 17.78 7.00 0.36
C ALA A 88 16.55 6.96 -0.57
N GLU A 89 15.47 6.31 -0.14
CA GLU A 89 14.18 6.32 -0.86
C GLU A 89 13.63 7.75 -1.02
N THR A 90 13.52 8.49 0.08
CA THR A 90 12.97 9.87 0.05
C THR A 90 13.85 10.83 -0.73
N PHE A 91 15.18 10.70 -0.66
CA PHE A 91 16.13 11.52 -1.42
C PHE A 91 15.91 11.38 -2.94
N ALA A 92 15.84 10.13 -3.42
CA ALA A 92 15.65 9.87 -4.85
C ALA A 92 14.23 10.24 -5.33
N ALA A 93 13.23 10.05 -4.47
CA ALA A 93 11.88 10.51 -4.71
C ALA A 93 11.77 12.04 -4.80
N GLU A 94 12.38 12.77 -3.86
CA GLU A 94 12.48 14.24 -3.87
C GLU A 94 13.15 14.74 -5.16
N ALA A 95 14.27 14.11 -5.55
CA ALA A 95 14.96 14.42 -6.78
C ALA A 95 14.07 14.25 -8.02
N TYR A 96 13.37 13.11 -8.10
CA TYR A 96 12.45 12.86 -9.19
C TYR A 96 11.30 13.88 -9.20
N GLN A 97 10.65 14.14 -8.06
CA GLN A 97 9.52 15.09 -8.00
C GLN A 97 9.94 16.51 -8.39
N ALA A 98 11.13 16.95 -7.98
CA ALA A 98 11.65 18.27 -8.33
C ALA A 98 11.95 18.41 -9.82
N LEU A 99 12.42 17.34 -10.47
CA LEU A 99 12.97 17.41 -11.83
C LEU A 99 12.09 16.74 -12.89
N LYS A 100 10.99 16.06 -12.52
CA LYS A 100 10.17 15.27 -13.46
C LYS A 100 9.66 16.06 -14.64
N THR A 101 9.35 17.35 -14.50
CA THR A 101 8.87 18.22 -15.60
C THR A 101 9.93 19.22 -16.07
N SER A 102 11.21 18.97 -15.77
CA SER A 102 12.30 19.92 -16.01
C SER A 102 12.77 19.98 -17.47
N GLY A 103 12.34 19.05 -18.32
CA GLY A 103 12.85 18.85 -19.67
C GLY A 103 13.98 17.81 -19.75
N ALA A 104 14.62 17.46 -18.63
CA ALA A 104 15.63 16.41 -18.61
C ALA A 104 15.01 15.03 -18.88
N GLN A 105 15.67 14.24 -19.73
CA GLN A 105 15.27 12.85 -20.04
C GLN A 105 15.94 11.82 -19.13
N VAL A 106 17.13 12.14 -18.59
CA VAL A 106 17.89 11.28 -17.69
C VAL A 106 18.12 12.02 -16.37
N LEU A 107 17.86 11.33 -15.26
CA LEU A 107 18.22 11.78 -13.92
C LEU A 107 19.23 10.81 -13.31
N THR A 108 20.44 11.28 -13.02
CA THR A 108 21.45 10.55 -12.26
C THR A 108 21.37 10.90 -10.78
N VAL A 109 21.26 9.91 -9.92
CA VAL A 109 21.13 10.05 -8.45
C VAL A 109 22.36 9.44 -7.78
N ASP A 110 23.02 10.21 -6.92
CA ASP A 110 24.09 9.73 -6.04
C ASP A 110 23.75 10.08 -4.59
N VAL A 111 23.44 9.05 -3.79
CA VAL A 111 23.05 9.18 -2.37
C VAL A 111 24.23 9.39 -1.42
N ALA A 112 25.42 9.73 -1.95
CA ALA A 112 26.69 9.94 -1.26
C ALA A 112 27.33 8.69 -0.65
N GLU A 113 26.60 7.91 0.14
CA GLU A 113 27.13 6.67 0.73
C GLU A 113 27.20 5.55 -0.32
N ASP A 114 28.35 4.87 -0.41
CA ASP A 114 28.60 3.83 -1.41
C ASP A 114 28.12 2.46 -0.93
N SER A 115 26.80 2.26 -0.99
CA SER A 115 26.14 1.04 -0.54
C SER A 115 25.17 0.54 -1.61
N ALA A 116 25.30 -0.74 -1.98
CA ALA A 116 24.40 -1.41 -2.92
C ALA A 116 22.94 -1.43 -2.42
N ASP A 117 22.73 -1.62 -1.12
CA ASP A 117 21.39 -1.58 -0.51
C ASP A 117 20.78 -0.17 -0.58
N LEU A 118 21.53 0.86 -0.21
CA LEU A 118 21.04 2.24 -0.29
C LEU A 118 20.80 2.67 -1.75
N ALA A 119 21.61 2.20 -2.69
CA ALA A 119 21.38 2.41 -4.12
C ALA A 119 20.07 1.75 -4.59
N ALA A 120 19.80 0.51 -4.19
CA ALA A 120 18.55 -0.19 -4.50
C ALA A 120 17.33 0.50 -3.85
N ARG A 121 17.49 1.02 -2.63
CA ARG A 121 16.47 1.85 -1.94
C ARG A 121 16.21 3.16 -2.67
N ALA A 122 17.26 3.85 -3.14
CA ALA A 122 17.10 5.04 -3.98
C ALA A 122 16.32 4.74 -5.27
N ALA A 123 16.63 3.63 -5.95
CA ALA A 123 15.87 3.16 -7.10
C ALA A 123 14.39 2.94 -6.77
N LEU A 124 14.08 2.31 -5.62
CA LEU A 124 12.71 2.13 -5.16
C LEU A 124 12.00 3.47 -4.96
N GLY A 125 12.63 4.41 -4.26
CA GLY A 125 12.07 5.72 -3.98
C GLY A 125 11.70 6.50 -5.24
N ALA A 126 12.63 6.60 -6.19
CA ALA A 126 12.38 7.23 -7.49
C ALA A 126 11.27 6.51 -8.28
N THR A 127 11.26 5.17 -8.26
CA THR A 127 10.24 4.36 -8.93
C THR A 127 8.86 4.66 -8.36
N LEU A 128 8.70 4.60 -7.04
CA LEU A 128 7.41 4.87 -6.38
C LEU A 128 6.91 6.30 -6.60
N ALA A 129 7.82 7.29 -6.62
CA ALA A 129 7.53 8.67 -6.93
C ALA A 129 7.11 8.90 -8.40
N ALA A 130 7.55 8.02 -9.30
CA ALA A 130 7.25 8.08 -10.73
C ALA A 130 5.87 7.53 -11.11
N TYR A 131 5.17 6.87 -10.19
CA TYR A 131 3.82 6.38 -10.42
C TYR A 131 2.86 7.50 -10.84
N ARG A 132 2.05 7.22 -11.86
CA ARG A 132 0.99 8.13 -12.33
C ARG A 132 -0.20 7.31 -12.78
N PHE A 133 -1.38 7.69 -12.30
CA PHE A 133 -2.65 7.19 -12.83
C PHE A 133 -3.27 8.25 -13.75
N ASP A 134 -2.87 8.24 -15.02
CA ASP A 134 -3.33 9.18 -16.05
C ASP A 134 -4.15 8.51 -17.16
N ARG A 135 -4.56 7.24 -16.96
CA ARG A 135 -5.34 6.41 -17.91
C ARG A 135 -6.51 7.13 -18.57
N TYR A 136 -7.22 7.97 -17.81
CA TYR A 136 -8.43 8.69 -18.27
C TYR A 136 -8.17 10.13 -18.75
N ARG A 137 -6.90 10.58 -18.78
CA ARG A 137 -6.52 11.92 -19.22
C ARG A 137 -6.25 11.95 -20.73
N THR A 138 -7.16 12.55 -21.50
CA THR A 138 -7.04 12.64 -22.97
C THR A 138 -6.41 13.94 -23.48
N LYS A 139 -6.36 14.99 -22.66
CA LYS A 139 -5.92 16.34 -23.06
C LYS A 139 -4.86 16.93 -22.12
N GLU A 140 -4.08 16.07 -21.46
CA GLU A 140 -3.00 16.56 -20.60
C GLU A 140 -1.91 17.23 -21.42
N LYS A 141 -1.59 18.48 -21.07
CA LYS A 141 -0.61 19.28 -21.79
C LYS A 141 0.81 18.72 -21.61
N PRO A 142 1.68 18.76 -22.64
CA PRO A 142 3.04 18.22 -22.57
C PRO A 142 3.86 18.71 -21.37
N GLU A 143 3.73 19.98 -20.99
CA GLU A 143 4.47 20.57 -19.86
C GLU A 143 4.10 20.01 -18.48
N LYS A 144 2.97 19.28 -18.37
CA LYS A 144 2.56 18.58 -17.14
C LYS A 144 3.02 17.12 -17.10
N LYS A 145 3.54 16.60 -18.21
CA LYS A 145 4.00 15.21 -18.30
C LYS A 145 5.44 15.11 -17.83
N PRO A 146 5.80 14.04 -17.10
CA PRO A 146 7.19 13.76 -16.81
C PRO A 146 8.02 13.62 -18.09
N THR A 147 9.16 14.30 -18.12
CA THR A 147 10.18 14.21 -19.16
C THR A 147 11.25 13.16 -18.84
N ILE A 148 11.44 12.83 -17.55
CA ILE A 148 12.41 11.82 -17.11
C ILE A 148 11.96 10.44 -17.60
N GLN A 149 12.78 9.83 -18.45
CA GLN A 149 12.58 8.48 -18.98
C GLN A 149 13.47 7.47 -18.27
N THR A 150 14.67 7.86 -17.86
CA THR A 150 15.64 6.99 -17.19
C THR A 150 16.14 7.63 -15.89
N VAL A 151 16.19 6.83 -14.83
CA VAL A 151 16.88 7.15 -13.58
C VAL A 151 18.11 6.27 -13.45
N ARG A 152 19.29 6.88 -13.42
CA ARG A 152 20.57 6.21 -13.18
C ARG A 152 20.92 6.34 -11.70
N ILE A 153 21.17 5.24 -11.00
CA ILE A 153 21.67 5.25 -9.63
C ILE A 153 23.17 4.99 -9.66
N ALA A 154 23.96 5.96 -9.18
CA ALA A 154 25.40 5.87 -9.17
C ALA A 154 25.89 5.08 -7.93
N VAL A 155 26.52 3.93 -8.17
CA VAL A 155 27.10 3.04 -7.15
C VAL A 155 28.40 2.41 -7.66
N SER A 156 29.33 2.04 -6.78
CA SER A 156 30.57 1.38 -7.22
C SER A 156 30.35 -0.09 -7.61
N ASP A 157 29.57 -0.83 -6.82
CA ASP A 157 29.21 -2.24 -7.11
C ASP A 157 27.83 -2.33 -7.77
N VAL A 158 27.83 -2.22 -9.11
CA VAL A 158 26.61 -2.28 -9.93
C VAL A 158 25.89 -3.62 -9.79
N THR A 159 26.63 -4.73 -9.82
CA THR A 159 26.05 -6.08 -9.76
C THR A 159 25.37 -6.34 -8.41
N ALA A 160 25.99 -5.93 -7.30
CA ALA A 160 25.35 -6.05 -5.98
C ALA A 160 24.09 -5.18 -5.87
N ALA A 161 24.10 -3.97 -6.45
CA ALA A 161 22.93 -3.09 -6.43
C ALA A 161 21.78 -3.62 -7.29
N GLU A 162 22.07 -4.20 -8.46
CA GLU A 162 21.07 -4.88 -9.30
C GLU A 162 20.44 -6.07 -8.58
N ALA A 163 21.24 -6.87 -7.87
CA ALA A 163 20.75 -7.99 -7.08
C ALA A 163 19.85 -7.52 -5.91
N ALA A 164 20.24 -6.46 -5.21
CA ALA A 164 19.44 -5.85 -4.14
C ALA A 164 18.16 -5.18 -4.67
N TRP A 165 18.19 -4.65 -5.90
CA TRP A 165 17.05 -4.02 -6.56
C TRP A 165 15.99 -5.03 -7.00
N ALA A 166 16.37 -6.21 -7.47
CA ALA A 166 15.43 -7.20 -8.00
C ALA A 166 14.19 -7.47 -7.12
N PRO A 167 14.31 -7.76 -5.80
CA PRO A 167 13.14 -7.92 -4.93
C PRO A 167 12.36 -6.61 -4.70
N LEU A 168 13.03 -5.46 -4.63
CA LEU A 168 12.36 -4.16 -4.48
C LEU A 168 11.61 -3.74 -5.76
N ALA A 169 12.08 -4.13 -6.93
CA ALA A 169 11.39 -3.94 -8.19
C ALA A 169 10.09 -4.76 -8.25
N ALA A 170 10.10 -5.99 -7.71
CA ALA A 170 8.89 -6.80 -7.55
C ALA A 170 7.90 -6.14 -6.58
N LEU A 171 8.39 -5.63 -5.44
CA LEU A 171 7.59 -4.87 -4.48
C LEU A 171 6.94 -3.63 -5.11
N ALA A 172 7.71 -2.84 -5.87
CA ALA A 172 7.18 -1.66 -6.55
C ALA A 172 6.03 -2.02 -7.50
N GLN A 173 6.09 -3.18 -8.17
CA GLN A 173 5.02 -3.63 -9.05
C GLN A 173 3.77 -4.06 -8.30
N GLY A 174 3.90 -4.70 -7.13
CA GLY A 174 2.75 -4.96 -6.26
C GLY A 174 2.10 -3.68 -5.76
N VAL A 175 2.90 -2.70 -5.35
CA VAL A 175 2.41 -1.36 -4.96
C VAL A 175 1.68 -0.70 -6.12
N PHE A 176 2.23 -0.72 -7.34
CA PHE A 176 1.57 -0.16 -8.51
C PHE A 176 0.27 -0.86 -8.86
N PHE A 177 0.24 -2.19 -8.80
CA PHE A 177 -0.98 -2.95 -9.03
C PHE A 177 -2.08 -2.58 -8.03
N THR A 178 -1.75 -2.46 -6.74
CA THR A 178 -2.70 -1.95 -5.74
C THR A 178 -3.15 -0.52 -6.07
N ARG A 179 -2.21 0.38 -6.40
CA ARG A 179 -2.56 1.77 -6.72
C ARG A 179 -3.45 1.87 -7.96
N ASP A 180 -3.21 1.05 -8.98
CA ASP A 180 -4.04 0.98 -10.18
C ASP A 180 -5.44 0.54 -9.82
N LEU A 181 -5.59 -0.58 -9.09
CA LEU A 181 -6.90 -1.08 -8.66
C LEU A 181 -7.67 -0.03 -7.86
N VAL A 182 -7.07 0.57 -6.84
CA VAL A 182 -7.71 1.56 -5.97
C VAL A 182 -8.03 2.87 -6.70
N SER A 183 -7.28 3.19 -7.75
CA SER A 183 -7.51 4.41 -8.53
C SER A 183 -8.62 4.27 -9.58
N GLU A 184 -8.91 3.05 -10.03
CA GLU A 184 -9.96 2.79 -11.01
C GLU A 184 -11.33 3.29 -10.51
N PRO A 185 -12.16 3.85 -11.39
CA PRO A 185 -13.53 4.19 -11.03
C PRO A 185 -14.38 2.91 -10.96
N ALA A 186 -15.37 2.90 -10.07
CA ALA A 186 -16.21 1.73 -9.80
C ALA A 186 -16.98 1.21 -11.02
N ASN A 187 -17.33 2.09 -11.97
CA ASN A 187 -17.98 1.67 -13.22
C ASN A 187 -17.06 0.84 -14.14
N ILE A 188 -15.75 0.86 -13.89
CA ILE A 188 -14.75 0.05 -14.59
C ILE A 188 -14.31 -1.12 -13.69
N LEU A 189 -13.98 -0.87 -12.43
CA LEU A 189 -13.54 -1.91 -11.50
C LEU A 189 -14.67 -2.29 -10.53
N HIS A 190 -15.56 -3.15 -10.99
CA HIS A 190 -16.60 -3.80 -10.18
C HIS A 190 -16.16 -5.24 -9.81
N PRO A 191 -16.87 -5.99 -8.92
CA PRO A 191 -16.38 -7.25 -8.35
C PRO A 191 -15.87 -8.28 -9.37
N VAL A 192 -16.66 -8.55 -10.42
CA VAL A 192 -16.28 -9.49 -11.51
C VAL A 192 -15.02 -9.06 -12.26
N GLU A 193 -14.88 -7.77 -12.60
CA GLU A 193 -13.68 -7.26 -13.29
C GLU A 193 -12.46 -7.30 -12.37
N PHE A 194 -12.63 -6.98 -11.09
CA PHE A 194 -11.55 -7.08 -10.11
C PHE A 194 -11.09 -8.55 -9.97
N ALA A 195 -12.03 -9.50 -9.83
CA ALA A 195 -11.70 -10.92 -9.84
C ALA A 195 -10.95 -11.36 -11.11
N ALA A 196 -11.36 -10.87 -12.28
CA ALA A 196 -10.68 -11.15 -13.55
C ALA A 196 -9.23 -10.61 -13.60
N ARG A 197 -8.99 -9.40 -13.09
CA ARG A 197 -7.63 -8.83 -13.01
C ARG A 197 -6.74 -9.62 -12.05
N VAL A 198 -7.29 -10.11 -10.94
CA VAL A 198 -6.57 -10.98 -10.00
C VAL A 198 -6.30 -12.34 -10.63
N LYS A 199 -7.25 -12.91 -11.39
CA LYS A 199 -7.07 -14.15 -12.15
C LYS A 199 -5.93 -14.05 -13.16
N ALA A 200 -5.74 -12.90 -13.80
CA ALA A 200 -4.61 -12.69 -14.70
C ALA A 200 -3.23 -12.83 -14.03
N LEU A 201 -3.15 -12.73 -12.70
CA LEU A 201 -1.90 -12.91 -11.96
C LEU A 201 -1.43 -14.37 -11.90
N GLU A 202 -2.23 -15.34 -12.35
CA GLU A 202 -1.77 -16.73 -12.54
C GLU A 202 -0.56 -16.84 -13.47
N ALA A 203 -0.37 -15.86 -14.37
CA ALA A 203 0.83 -15.72 -15.20
C ALA A 203 2.15 -15.59 -14.39
N HIS A 204 2.05 -15.31 -13.09
CA HIS A 204 3.19 -15.22 -12.17
C HIS A 204 3.34 -16.44 -11.25
N GLY A 205 2.60 -17.52 -11.50
CA GLY A 205 2.67 -18.77 -10.72
C GLY A 205 1.74 -18.81 -9.50
N LEU A 206 0.84 -17.83 -9.36
CA LEU A 206 -0.25 -17.88 -8.39
C LEU A 206 -1.32 -18.88 -8.86
N VAL A 207 -2.04 -19.46 -7.90
CA VAL A 207 -3.24 -20.26 -8.15
C VAL A 207 -4.45 -19.45 -7.71
N VAL A 208 -5.38 -19.16 -8.64
CA VAL A 208 -6.54 -18.32 -8.33
C VAL A 208 -7.85 -19.09 -8.51
N GLU A 209 -8.64 -19.14 -7.45
CA GLU A 209 -10.00 -19.69 -7.42
C GLU A 209 -10.98 -18.55 -7.16
N ILE A 210 -12.12 -18.58 -7.83
CA ILE A 210 -13.15 -17.56 -7.73
C ILE A 210 -14.47 -18.27 -7.43
N LEU A 211 -15.13 -17.86 -6.35
CA LEU A 211 -16.47 -18.31 -6.00
C LEU A 211 -17.48 -17.22 -6.36
N GLY A 212 -18.49 -17.56 -7.16
CA GLY A 212 -19.64 -16.71 -7.43
C GLY A 212 -20.70 -16.85 -6.34
N GLU A 213 -21.82 -16.17 -6.53
CA GLU A 213 -22.90 -16.15 -5.53
C GLU A 213 -23.48 -17.56 -5.27
N ALA A 214 -23.65 -18.37 -6.32
CA ALA A 214 -24.17 -19.73 -6.18
C ALA A 214 -23.26 -20.67 -5.38
N GLU A 215 -21.94 -20.52 -5.47
CA GLU A 215 -21.00 -21.25 -4.62
C GLU A 215 -21.04 -20.75 -3.19
N MET A 216 -21.08 -19.43 -2.99
CA MET A 216 -21.13 -18.80 -1.67
C MET A 216 -22.44 -19.12 -0.93
N GLU A 217 -23.57 -19.21 -1.62
CA GLU A 217 -24.86 -19.62 -1.06
C GLU A 217 -24.80 -21.04 -0.49
N LYS A 218 -24.18 -21.98 -1.22
CA LYS A 218 -24.00 -23.37 -0.76
C LYS A 218 -23.10 -23.47 0.47
N LEU A 219 -22.15 -22.54 0.60
CA LEU A 219 -21.27 -22.43 1.75
C LEU A 219 -21.96 -21.73 2.94
N GLY A 220 -23.13 -21.10 2.75
CA GLY A 220 -23.85 -20.39 3.80
C GLY A 220 -23.30 -19.00 4.11
N MET A 221 -22.67 -18.33 3.13
CA MET A 221 -22.10 -16.99 3.29
C MET A 221 -23.16 -15.87 3.25
N GLY A 222 -24.20 -16.00 4.08
CA GLY A 222 -25.34 -15.08 4.07
C GLY A 222 -25.00 -13.66 4.54
N SER A 223 -23.89 -13.47 5.25
CA SER A 223 -23.44 -12.14 5.70
C SER A 223 -22.83 -11.36 4.53
N LEU A 224 -21.94 -11.97 3.75
CA LEU A 224 -21.34 -11.37 2.56
C LEU A 224 -22.39 -11.17 1.45
N LEU A 225 -23.19 -12.21 1.16
CA LEU A 225 -24.22 -12.15 0.12
C LEU A 225 -25.27 -11.07 0.42
N GLY A 226 -25.64 -10.91 1.70
CA GLY A 226 -26.56 -9.86 2.12
C GLY A 226 -26.07 -8.45 1.79
N VAL A 227 -24.76 -8.21 1.78
CA VAL A 227 -24.21 -6.90 1.39
C VAL A 227 -24.34 -6.67 -0.11
N GLY A 228 -24.04 -7.68 -0.93
CA GLY A 228 -24.01 -7.55 -2.39
C GLY A 228 -25.37 -7.62 -3.07
N GLN A 229 -26.41 -8.14 -2.41
CA GLN A 229 -27.72 -8.44 -3.01
C GLN A 229 -28.44 -7.23 -3.63
N GLY A 230 -28.06 -6.01 -3.28
CA GLY A 230 -28.61 -4.78 -3.85
C GLY A 230 -27.94 -4.33 -5.16
N SER A 231 -26.83 -4.93 -5.56
CA SER A 231 -26.14 -4.61 -6.82
C SER A 231 -26.52 -5.58 -7.94
N GLU A 232 -26.57 -5.08 -9.18
CA GLU A 232 -26.63 -5.92 -10.39
C GLU A 232 -25.28 -6.61 -10.69
N ARG A 233 -24.20 -6.20 -10.01
CA ARG A 233 -22.85 -6.76 -10.17
C ARG A 233 -22.64 -7.88 -9.16
N GLU A 234 -22.59 -9.11 -9.68
CA GLU A 234 -22.40 -10.33 -8.89
C GLU A 234 -21.21 -10.22 -7.92
N SER A 235 -21.45 -10.57 -6.66
CA SER A 235 -20.43 -10.69 -5.61
C SER A 235 -19.45 -11.82 -5.90
N GLN A 236 -18.19 -11.67 -5.51
CA GLN A 236 -17.15 -12.68 -5.74
C GLN A 236 -16.28 -12.87 -4.50
N LEU A 237 -16.00 -14.12 -4.11
CA LEU A 237 -14.92 -14.42 -3.18
C LEU A 237 -13.73 -14.97 -3.96
N VAL A 238 -12.62 -14.23 -3.96
CA VAL A 238 -11.40 -14.62 -4.68
C VAL A 238 -10.39 -15.21 -3.71
N VAL A 239 -9.91 -16.40 -4.01
CA VAL A 239 -8.83 -17.08 -3.28
C VAL A 239 -7.59 -17.08 -4.15
N VAL A 240 -6.49 -16.55 -3.63
CA VAL A 240 -5.19 -16.48 -4.30
C VAL A 240 -4.18 -17.26 -3.48
N ARG A 241 -3.47 -18.21 -4.07
CA ARG A 241 -2.46 -19.01 -3.36
C ARG A 241 -1.09 -18.88 -3.99
N TRP A 242 -0.08 -18.72 -3.14
CA TRP A 242 1.33 -18.83 -3.45
C TRP A 242 1.94 -19.97 -2.63
N ASN A 243 2.51 -20.98 -3.28
CA ASN A 243 3.12 -22.13 -2.61
C ASN A 243 4.65 -22.07 -2.80
N GLY A 244 5.31 -21.15 -2.08
CA GLY A 244 6.74 -20.90 -2.24
C GLY A 244 7.63 -21.53 -1.17
N ALA A 245 7.07 -22.11 -0.11
CA ALA A 245 7.87 -22.76 0.93
C ALA A 245 8.54 -24.04 0.39
N ALA A 246 9.62 -24.48 1.04
CA ALA A 246 10.30 -25.72 0.66
C ALA A 246 9.40 -26.95 0.85
N ASP A 247 8.59 -26.96 1.92
CA ASP A 247 7.49 -27.92 2.12
C ASP A 247 6.18 -27.33 1.60
N ALA A 248 5.66 -27.90 0.51
CA ALA A 248 4.38 -27.50 -0.08
C ALA A 248 3.18 -27.71 0.87
N ASN A 249 3.32 -28.52 1.93
CA ASN A 249 2.29 -28.74 2.95
C ASN A 249 2.49 -27.89 4.20
N ALA A 250 3.53 -27.05 4.26
CA ALA A 250 3.74 -26.15 5.38
C ALA A 250 2.51 -25.23 5.54
N GLN A 251 2.07 -25.08 6.78
CA GLN A 251 0.90 -24.27 7.12
C GLN A 251 1.09 -22.84 6.61
N PRO A 252 0.14 -22.29 5.84
CA PRO A 252 0.32 -20.98 5.22
C PRO A 252 0.13 -19.85 6.24
N VAL A 253 0.59 -18.65 5.88
CA VAL A 253 0.10 -17.40 6.47
C VAL A 253 -1.01 -16.82 5.58
N ALA A 254 -1.98 -16.13 6.17
CA ALA A 254 -3.14 -15.67 5.41
C ALA A 254 -3.40 -14.16 5.54
N PHE A 255 -3.82 -13.56 4.42
CA PHE A 255 -4.18 -12.17 4.31
C PHE A 255 -5.58 -12.03 3.72
N VAL A 256 -6.46 -11.27 4.37
CA VAL A 256 -7.88 -11.13 3.97
C VAL A 256 -8.19 -9.67 3.69
N GLY A 257 -8.76 -9.35 2.54
CA GLY A 257 -9.00 -7.98 2.11
C GLY A 257 -10.48 -7.65 1.93
N LYS A 258 -10.94 -6.55 2.56
CA LYS A 258 -12.24 -5.93 2.24
C LYS A 258 -12.20 -5.40 0.80
N GLY A 259 -13.14 -5.84 -0.03
CA GLY A 259 -13.23 -5.50 -1.45
C GLY A 259 -14.55 -4.89 -1.86
N VAL A 260 -15.06 -3.91 -1.10
CA VAL A 260 -16.27 -3.17 -1.49
C VAL A 260 -15.91 -2.22 -2.64
N CYS A 261 -16.23 -2.62 -3.88
CA CYS A 261 -15.80 -1.91 -5.09
C CYS A 261 -16.43 -0.53 -5.23
N PHE A 262 -17.63 -0.36 -4.64
CA PHE A 262 -18.23 0.94 -4.39
C PHE A 262 -19.15 0.83 -3.18
N ASP A 263 -19.10 1.83 -2.31
CA ASP A 263 -19.90 1.87 -1.09
C ASP A 263 -20.80 3.10 -1.05
N THR A 264 -22.07 2.89 -1.34
CA THR A 264 -23.11 3.93 -1.18
C THR A 264 -23.61 4.02 0.26
N GLY A 265 -23.30 3.02 1.10
CA GLY A 265 -23.95 2.74 2.39
C GLY A 265 -25.23 1.89 2.29
N GLY A 266 -25.68 1.54 1.07
CA GLY A 266 -26.91 0.79 0.84
C GLY A 266 -28.15 1.60 1.21
N ILE A 267 -29.11 0.98 1.90
CA ILE A 267 -30.32 1.67 2.40
C ILE A 267 -29.98 2.77 3.43
N SER A 268 -28.91 2.57 4.21
CA SER A 268 -28.32 3.56 5.10
C SER A 268 -27.41 4.51 4.32
N LEU A 269 -27.98 5.17 3.32
CA LEU A 269 -27.26 5.90 2.28
C LEU A 269 -26.34 7.00 2.85
N LYS A 270 -25.08 7.03 2.37
CA LYS A 270 -24.12 8.09 2.67
C LYS A 270 -24.59 9.45 2.13
N PRO A 271 -24.13 10.57 2.70
CA PRO A 271 -24.28 11.89 2.09
C PRO A 271 -23.63 11.94 0.70
N ALA A 272 -24.11 12.86 -0.15
CA ALA A 272 -23.55 13.05 -1.49
C ALA A 272 -22.10 13.55 -1.49
N ASP A 273 -21.73 14.37 -0.49
CA ASP A 273 -20.39 14.95 -0.37
C ASP A 273 -19.36 13.87 -0.05
N GLY A 274 -18.37 13.70 -0.94
CA GLY A 274 -17.31 12.70 -0.81
C GLY A 274 -17.73 11.26 -1.15
N MET A 275 -18.94 11.02 -1.67
CA MET A 275 -19.34 9.66 -2.07
C MET A 275 -18.53 9.15 -3.27
N GLU A 276 -18.04 10.03 -4.14
CA GLU A 276 -17.20 9.66 -5.30
C GLU A 276 -15.88 8.98 -4.91
N ASP A 277 -15.44 9.23 -3.67
CA ASP A 277 -14.23 8.68 -3.09
C ASP A 277 -14.44 7.23 -2.61
N MET A 278 -15.68 6.77 -2.43
CA MET A 278 -16.00 5.41 -1.99
C MET A 278 -15.64 4.30 -2.99
N LYS A 279 -15.09 4.67 -4.16
CA LYS A 279 -14.44 3.71 -5.07
C LYS A 279 -13.19 3.05 -4.48
N TRP A 280 -12.55 3.68 -3.49
CA TRP A 280 -11.36 3.10 -2.84
C TRP A 280 -11.71 2.24 -1.63
N ASP A 281 -12.99 1.94 -1.40
CA ASP A 281 -13.44 1.11 -0.28
C ASP A 281 -13.11 -0.40 -0.46
N MET A 282 -12.43 -0.71 -1.56
CA MET A 282 -11.78 -1.97 -1.87
C MET A 282 -10.26 -1.95 -1.60
N GLY A 283 -9.74 -0.92 -0.92
CA GLY A 283 -8.31 -0.73 -0.64
C GLY A 283 -7.64 -1.92 0.05
N GLY A 284 -8.37 -2.59 0.94
CA GLY A 284 -7.89 -3.80 1.62
C GLY A 284 -7.65 -4.96 0.66
N ALA A 285 -8.63 -5.29 -0.18
CA ALA A 285 -8.48 -6.30 -1.23
C ALA A 285 -7.40 -5.91 -2.25
N GLY A 286 -7.29 -4.63 -2.60
CA GLY A 286 -6.22 -4.11 -3.44
C GLY A 286 -4.83 -4.37 -2.85
N ALA A 287 -4.64 -4.13 -1.55
CA ALA A 287 -3.38 -4.38 -0.86
C ALA A 287 -3.03 -5.87 -0.81
N VAL A 288 -4.00 -6.75 -0.51
CA VAL A 288 -3.78 -8.21 -0.54
C VAL A 288 -3.42 -8.69 -1.95
N ALA A 289 -4.10 -8.21 -2.99
CA ALA A 289 -3.79 -8.59 -4.36
C ALA A 289 -2.39 -8.13 -4.80
N GLY A 290 -1.99 -6.91 -4.42
CA GLY A 290 -0.63 -6.39 -4.65
C GLY A 290 0.44 -7.13 -3.86
N LEU A 291 0.15 -7.55 -2.62
CA LEU A 291 1.04 -8.41 -1.84
C LEU A 291 1.25 -9.76 -2.54
N MET A 292 0.19 -10.43 -2.97
CA MET A 292 0.32 -11.73 -3.65
C MET A 292 1.15 -11.62 -4.93
N LEU A 293 0.99 -10.52 -5.69
CA LEU A 293 1.86 -10.23 -6.84
C LEU A 293 3.32 -10.06 -6.43
N THR A 294 3.60 -9.25 -5.39
CA THR A 294 4.96 -9.05 -4.88
C THR A 294 5.63 -10.37 -4.51
N LEU A 295 4.95 -11.17 -3.69
CA LEU A 295 5.46 -12.46 -3.18
C LEU A 295 5.79 -13.43 -4.31
N ALA A 296 4.89 -13.56 -5.29
CA ALA A 296 5.11 -14.42 -6.45
C ALA A 296 6.30 -13.95 -7.29
N LYS A 297 6.40 -12.64 -7.57
CA LYS A 297 7.47 -12.10 -8.43
C LYS A 297 8.85 -12.17 -7.80
N ARG A 298 8.96 -11.93 -6.48
CA ARG A 298 10.22 -12.11 -5.76
C ARG A 298 10.49 -13.55 -5.33
N LYS A 299 9.57 -14.47 -5.63
CA LYS A 299 9.63 -15.90 -5.28
C LYS A 299 9.82 -16.12 -3.78
N ALA A 300 8.97 -15.49 -2.97
CA ALA A 300 9.00 -15.59 -1.52
C ALA A 300 8.99 -17.05 -1.05
N LYS A 301 9.82 -17.39 -0.08
CA LYS A 301 9.94 -18.78 0.42
C LYS A 301 8.92 -19.10 1.52
N ALA A 302 7.65 -18.84 1.23
CA ALA A 302 6.55 -19.04 2.15
C ALA A 302 5.30 -19.54 1.41
N ASN A 303 4.46 -20.31 2.11
CA ASN A 303 3.10 -20.60 1.63
C ASN A 303 2.19 -19.48 2.13
N VAL A 304 1.48 -18.83 1.20
CA VAL A 304 0.64 -17.67 1.49
C VAL A 304 -0.72 -17.81 0.80
N VAL A 305 -1.79 -17.48 1.53
CA VAL A 305 -3.15 -17.41 1.03
C VAL A 305 -3.67 -15.98 1.13
N GLY A 306 -4.16 -15.44 0.02
CA GLY A 306 -4.93 -14.20 -0.05
C GLY A 306 -6.41 -14.48 -0.26
N ILE A 307 -7.29 -13.85 0.51
CA ILE A 307 -8.75 -13.92 0.33
C ILE A 307 -9.30 -12.51 0.09
N LEU A 308 -10.07 -12.32 -0.98
CA LEU A 308 -10.69 -11.04 -1.32
C LEU A 308 -12.20 -11.20 -1.31
N GLY A 309 -12.89 -10.50 -0.40
CA GLY A 309 -14.35 -10.42 -0.38
C GLY A 309 -14.82 -9.26 -1.24
N LEU A 310 -15.20 -9.53 -2.49
CA LEU A 310 -15.52 -8.52 -3.48
C LEU A 310 -17.04 -8.35 -3.62
N VAL A 311 -17.55 -7.17 -3.30
CA VAL A 311 -18.97 -6.82 -3.39
C VAL A 311 -19.14 -5.39 -3.88
N GLU A 312 -20.37 -4.99 -4.17
CA GLU A 312 -20.75 -3.59 -4.38
C GLU A 312 -21.98 -3.30 -3.51
N ASN A 313 -21.90 -2.30 -2.62
CA ASN A 313 -22.98 -1.98 -1.68
C ASN A 313 -23.87 -0.89 -2.27
N MET A 314 -25.06 -1.28 -2.74
CA MET A 314 -25.97 -0.41 -3.50
C MET A 314 -27.38 -0.39 -2.89
N PRO A 315 -28.09 0.77 -2.90
CA PRO A 315 -29.52 0.78 -2.61
C PRO A 315 -30.29 0.20 -3.79
N ASP A 316 -31.22 -0.68 -3.50
CA ASP A 316 -32.17 -1.25 -4.45
C ASP A 316 -33.44 -1.72 -3.71
N GLY A 317 -34.51 -2.07 -4.43
CA GLY A 317 -35.70 -2.70 -3.86
C GLY A 317 -35.42 -4.07 -3.21
N ALA A 318 -34.36 -4.77 -3.64
CA ALA A 318 -33.89 -6.03 -3.07
C ALA A 318 -32.78 -5.87 -2.02
N ALA A 319 -32.25 -4.67 -1.81
CA ALA A 319 -31.11 -4.44 -0.91
C ALA A 319 -31.41 -4.81 0.54
N GLN A 320 -30.37 -5.21 1.27
CA GLN A 320 -30.45 -5.47 2.71
C GLN A 320 -30.85 -4.19 3.46
N ARG A 321 -31.60 -4.35 4.55
CA ARG A 321 -32.20 -3.23 5.29
C ARG A 321 -31.73 -3.23 6.75
N PRO A 322 -31.71 -2.05 7.39
CA PRO A 322 -31.67 -1.97 8.85
C PRO A 322 -32.79 -2.80 9.49
N GLY A 323 -32.41 -3.70 10.41
CA GLY A 323 -33.28 -4.65 11.10
C GLY A 323 -33.31 -6.06 10.51
N ASP A 324 -32.72 -6.27 9.33
CA ASP A 324 -32.58 -7.63 8.79
C ASP A 324 -31.63 -8.45 9.67
N ILE A 325 -31.91 -9.75 9.81
CA ILE A 325 -31.03 -10.72 10.48
C ILE A 325 -30.53 -11.70 9.42
N VAL A 326 -29.20 -11.80 9.31
CA VAL A 326 -28.53 -12.73 8.39
C VAL A 326 -27.80 -13.82 9.15
N THR A 327 -27.67 -14.99 8.55
CA THR A 327 -26.83 -16.08 9.07
C THR A 327 -25.51 -16.08 8.32
N SER A 328 -24.41 -15.93 9.05
CA SER A 328 -23.05 -16.03 8.50
C SER A 328 -22.65 -17.48 8.22
N MET A 329 -21.55 -17.68 7.49
CA MET A 329 -20.94 -18.98 7.23
C MET A 329 -20.56 -19.72 8.53
N SER A 330 -20.29 -18.97 9.61
CA SER A 330 -20.03 -19.54 10.94
C SER A 330 -21.26 -20.14 11.61
N GLY A 331 -22.46 -19.90 11.08
CA GLY A 331 -23.73 -20.21 11.71
C GLY A 331 -24.22 -19.15 12.70
N GLN A 332 -23.37 -18.19 13.10
CA GLN A 332 -23.77 -17.06 13.94
C GLN A 332 -24.72 -16.13 13.16
N THR A 333 -25.74 -15.64 13.85
CA THR A 333 -26.72 -14.68 13.35
C THR A 333 -26.29 -13.24 13.65
N ILE A 334 -26.47 -12.36 12.67
CA ILE A 334 -26.09 -10.95 12.75
C ILE A 334 -27.30 -10.07 12.48
N GLU A 335 -27.68 -9.23 13.44
CA GLU A 335 -28.65 -8.15 13.24
C GLU A 335 -27.96 -6.96 12.56
N VAL A 336 -28.42 -6.63 11.35
CA VAL A 336 -27.87 -5.53 10.56
C VAL A 336 -28.58 -4.25 10.96
N ILE A 337 -27.91 -3.42 11.75
CA ILE A 337 -28.49 -2.14 12.22
C ILE A 337 -28.18 -1.01 11.25
N ASN A 338 -27.04 -1.07 10.58
CA ASN A 338 -26.60 -0.08 9.62
C ASN A 338 -25.94 -0.77 8.44
N THR A 339 -26.47 -0.56 7.24
CA THR A 339 -25.97 -1.15 5.98
C THR A 339 -24.72 -0.45 5.44
N ASP A 340 -24.33 0.68 6.04
CA ASP A 340 -23.05 1.38 5.86
C ASP A 340 -21.94 0.84 6.78
N ALA A 341 -22.23 -0.24 7.50
CA ALA A 341 -21.27 -1.04 8.25
C ALA A 341 -21.14 -2.43 7.59
N GLU A 342 -21.03 -2.44 6.27
CA GLU A 342 -21.02 -3.59 5.36
C GLU A 342 -19.67 -4.32 5.33
N GLY A 343 -18.56 -3.59 5.38
CA GLY A 343 -17.23 -4.19 5.19
C GLY A 343 -16.92 -5.30 6.19
N ARG A 344 -17.41 -5.16 7.43
CA ARG A 344 -17.26 -6.20 8.46
C ARG A 344 -18.16 -7.42 8.22
N LEU A 345 -19.31 -7.24 7.57
CA LEU A 345 -20.20 -8.34 7.19
C LEU A 345 -19.57 -9.19 6.07
N VAL A 346 -18.94 -8.53 5.08
CA VAL A 346 -18.14 -9.19 4.04
C VAL A 346 -16.97 -9.97 4.67
N LEU A 347 -16.23 -9.32 5.57
CA LEU A 347 -15.08 -9.92 6.23
C LEU A 347 -15.46 -11.07 7.17
N ALA A 348 -16.63 -11.05 7.82
CA ALA A 348 -17.07 -12.14 8.70
C ALA A 348 -17.05 -13.50 7.98
N ASP A 349 -17.63 -13.58 6.80
CA ASP A 349 -17.64 -14.81 6.01
C ASP A 349 -16.27 -15.11 5.39
N ALA A 350 -15.55 -14.09 4.92
CA ALA A 350 -14.22 -14.28 4.33
C ALA A 350 -13.18 -14.80 5.35
N LEU A 351 -13.19 -14.27 6.58
CA LEU A 351 -12.35 -14.71 7.70
C LEU A 351 -12.71 -16.14 8.11
N TRP A 352 -14.01 -16.43 8.27
CA TRP A 352 -14.46 -17.76 8.65
C TRP A 352 -14.08 -18.81 7.61
N TYR A 353 -14.31 -18.51 6.34
CA TYR A 353 -13.91 -19.37 5.22
C TYR A 353 -12.39 -19.63 5.21
N CYS A 354 -11.60 -18.56 5.42
CA CYS A 354 -10.15 -18.66 5.44
C CYS A 354 -9.65 -19.59 6.55
N GLN A 355 -10.12 -19.38 7.78
CA GLN A 355 -9.67 -20.19 8.92
C GLN A 355 -10.12 -21.66 8.80
N ASP A 356 -11.34 -21.91 8.34
CA ASP A 356 -11.89 -23.27 8.24
C ASP A 356 -11.18 -24.10 7.15
N ARG A 357 -11.08 -23.51 5.95
CA ARG A 357 -10.53 -24.20 4.78
C ARG A 357 -9.01 -24.34 4.82
N PHE A 358 -8.28 -23.29 5.20
CA PHE A 358 -6.83 -23.24 5.08
C PHE A 358 -6.08 -23.41 6.40
N LYS A 359 -6.75 -23.20 7.53
CA LYS A 359 -6.18 -23.32 8.88
C LYS A 359 -4.78 -22.68 8.95
N PRO A 360 -4.63 -21.39 8.63
CA PRO A 360 -3.31 -20.78 8.52
C PRO A 360 -2.65 -20.60 9.89
N LYS A 361 -1.34 -20.30 9.93
CA LYS A 361 -0.61 -19.98 11.18
C LYS A 361 -1.22 -18.75 11.87
N PHE A 362 -1.66 -17.78 11.07
CA PHE A 362 -2.39 -16.60 11.48
C PHE A 362 -3.17 -16.00 10.30
N MET A 363 -4.09 -15.09 10.59
CA MET A 363 -4.74 -14.22 9.61
C MET A 363 -4.42 -12.74 9.88
N VAL A 364 -4.16 -11.96 8.84
CA VAL A 364 -4.18 -10.50 8.91
C VAL A 364 -5.21 -9.98 7.92
N ASP A 365 -6.25 -9.31 8.39
CA ASP A 365 -7.18 -8.64 7.50
C ASP A 365 -6.90 -7.13 7.36
N LEU A 366 -7.21 -6.60 6.18
CA LEU A 366 -7.05 -5.19 5.83
C LEU A 366 -8.37 -4.65 5.31
N ALA A 367 -8.79 -3.51 5.85
CA ALA A 367 -10.01 -2.86 5.42
C ALA A 367 -10.00 -1.36 5.63
N THR A 368 -10.55 -0.63 4.66
CA THR A 368 -11.04 0.73 4.85
C THR A 368 -12.34 0.66 5.66
N LEU A 369 -12.23 0.38 6.97
CA LEU A 369 -13.37 -0.15 7.71
C LEU A 369 -14.18 0.93 8.43
N THR A 370 -13.51 1.93 9.02
CA THR A 370 -14.23 2.90 9.85
C THR A 370 -13.77 4.33 9.64
N GLY A 371 -14.72 5.27 9.56
CA GLY A 371 -14.41 6.69 9.72
C GLY A 371 -13.88 7.02 11.12
N ALA A 372 -14.15 6.17 12.12
CA ALA A 372 -13.67 6.35 13.49
C ALA A 372 -12.14 6.27 13.61
N ILE A 373 -11.47 5.41 12.82
CA ILE A 373 -10.00 5.35 12.87
C ILE A 373 -9.35 6.61 12.31
N ILE A 374 -9.95 7.22 11.28
CA ILE A 374 -9.50 8.48 10.69
C ILE A 374 -9.52 9.58 11.75
N ILE A 375 -10.60 9.67 12.54
CA ILE A 375 -10.71 10.64 13.63
C ILE A 375 -9.70 10.34 14.75
N ALA A 376 -9.40 9.07 15.02
CA ALA A 376 -8.50 8.67 16.11
C ALA A 376 -7.00 8.89 15.77
N LEU A 377 -6.59 8.56 14.55
CA LEU A 377 -5.17 8.48 14.16
C LEU A 377 -4.77 9.44 13.02
N GLY A 378 -5.71 10.20 12.47
CA GLY A 378 -5.45 11.06 11.32
C GLY A 378 -5.23 10.24 10.04
N ASN A 379 -4.39 10.75 9.12
CA ASN A 379 -4.20 10.19 7.76
C ASN A 379 -2.85 9.49 7.55
N ASP A 380 -2.05 9.33 8.62
CA ASP A 380 -0.68 8.83 8.52
C ASP A 380 -0.47 7.47 9.19
N TYR A 381 -1.30 7.12 10.16
CA TYR A 381 -1.27 5.82 10.85
C TYR A 381 -2.55 5.03 10.54
N ALA A 382 -2.39 3.72 10.30
CA ALA A 382 -3.49 2.77 10.31
C ALA A 382 -3.65 2.14 11.71
N GLY A 383 -4.88 1.73 12.03
CA GLY A 383 -5.19 1.07 13.31
C GLY A 383 -4.84 -0.41 13.27
N LEU A 384 -4.07 -0.90 14.23
CA LEU A 384 -3.76 -2.32 14.42
C LEU A 384 -4.53 -2.86 15.64
N TYR A 385 -5.36 -3.87 15.41
CA TYR A 385 -6.04 -4.64 16.45
C TYR A 385 -5.56 -6.10 16.37
N SER A 386 -5.40 -6.79 17.49
CA SER A 386 -4.92 -8.18 17.47
C SER A 386 -5.30 -8.92 18.74
N ASN A 387 -5.67 -10.20 18.60
CA ASN A 387 -5.84 -11.14 19.70
C ASN A 387 -4.52 -11.83 20.11
N ASN A 388 -3.43 -11.55 19.39
CA ASN A 388 -2.12 -12.18 19.58
C ASN A 388 -1.01 -11.11 19.68
N ASP A 389 -0.32 -11.06 20.81
CA ASP A 389 0.73 -10.06 21.08
C ASP A 389 1.94 -10.22 20.15
N SER A 390 2.42 -11.45 19.93
CA SER A 390 3.58 -11.70 19.07
C SER A 390 3.33 -11.31 17.61
N LEU A 391 2.15 -11.60 17.07
CA LEU A 391 1.75 -11.15 15.74
C LEU A 391 1.70 -9.62 15.65
N ALA A 392 1.16 -8.97 16.68
CA ALA A 392 1.10 -7.51 16.73
C ALA A 392 2.50 -6.88 16.78
N GLU A 393 3.41 -7.45 17.56
CA GLU A 393 4.81 -6.99 17.64
C GLU A 393 5.55 -7.16 16.31
N ASN A 394 5.38 -8.28 15.63
CA ASN A 394 5.95 -8.51 14.30
C ASN A 394 5.41 -7.50 13.26
N LEU A 395 4.11 -7.20 13.30
CA LEU A 395 3.48 -6.18 12.45
C LEU A 395 4.02 -4.78 12.75
N LEU A 396 4.20 -4.42 14.03
CA LEU A 396 4.78 -3.12 14.43
C LEU A 396 6.25 -3.00 14.00
N ALA A 397 7.02 -4.08 14.08
CA ALA A 397 8.40 -4.11 13.58
C ALA A 397 8.44 -3.93 12.06
N ALA A 398 7.60 -4.65 11.31
CA ALA A 398 7.47 -4.52 9.86
C ALA A 398 6.97 -3.13 9.45
N SER A 399 6.08 -2.54 10.23
CA SER A 399 5.58 -1.17 10.05
C SER A 399 6.71 -0.14 10.12
N LYS A 400 7.51 -0.19 11.19
CA LYS A 400 8.69 0.67 11.34
C LYS A 400 9.68 0.51 10.18
N ALA A 401 9.92 -0.71 9.72
CA ALA A 401 10.90 -0.99 8.68
C ALA A 401 10.41 -0.66 7.25
N SER A 402 9.11 -0.74 7.00
CA SER A 402 8.52 -0.52 5.68
C SER A 402 8.13 0.94 5.41
N GLY A 403 7.88 1.72 6.47
CA GLY A 403 7.35 3.08 6.41
C GLY A 403 5.82 3.15 6.44
N ASP A 404 5.12 2.02 6.34
CA ASP A 404 3.67 1.92 6.47
C ASP A 404 3.30 1.91 7.97
N GLN A 405 2.99 3.08 8.52
CA GLN A 405 2.85 3.28 9.97
C GLN A 405 1.58 2.64 10.55
N LEU A 406 1.75 1.84 11.61
CA LEU A 406 0.68 1.22 12.39
C LEU A 406 0.69 1.77 13.81
N TRP A 407 -0.49 1.89 14.40
CA TRP A 407 -0.65 2.13 15.84
C TRP A 407 -1.53 1.05 16.46
N ARG A 408 -1.05 0.40 17.51
CA ARG A 408 -1.80 -0.67 18.18
C ARG A 408 -2.92 -0.09 19.04
N MET A 409 -4.15 -0.52 18.75
CA MET A 409 -5.38 -0.14 19.43
C MET A 409 -5.83 -1.28 20.37
N PRO A 410 -6.56 -0.96 21.46
CA PRO A 410 -6.99 -1.97 22.42
C PRO A 410 -8.24 -2.75 21.97
N LEU A 411 -8.41 -3.97 22.49
CA LEU A 411 -9.63 -4.80 22.38
C LEU A 411 -10.22 -5.11 23.77
N PRO A 412 -10.79 -4.13 24.47
CA PRO A 412 -11.33 -4.34 25.81
C PRO A 412 -12.66 -5.12 25.75
N ALA A 413 -12.74 -6.24 26.48
CA ALA A 413 -13.96 -7.05 26.59
C ALA A 413 -15.21 -6.26 27.04
N ALA A 414 -15.02 -5.17 27.81
CA ALA A 414 -16.12 -4.30 28.21
C ALA A 414 -16.90 -3.66 27.04
N TYR A 415 -16.28 -3.56 25.85
CA TYR A 415 -16.89 -2.94 24.67
C TYR A 415 -17.73 -3.95 23.88
N GLU A 416 -17.61 -5.26 24.15
CA GLU A 416 -18.42 -6.29 23.49
C GLU A 416 -19.91 -6.09 23.73
N LYS A 417 -20.30 -5.62 24.92
CA LYS A 417 -21.70 -5.32 25.25
C LYS A 417 -22.34 -4.30 24.30
N GLN A 418 -21.54 -3.48 23.62
CA GLN A 418 -22.05 -2.51 22.67
C GLN A 418 -22.59 -3.17 21.40
N ILE A 419 -22.09 -4.35 21.04
CA ILE A 419 -22.50 -5.13 19.88
C ILE A 419 -23.45 -6.31 20.23
N ASP A 420 -23.94 -6.37 21.48
CA ASP A 420 -25.02 -7.30 21.85
C ASP A 420 -26.31 -6.96 21.09
N SER A 421 -26.99 -7.99 20.58
CA SER A 421 -28.31 -7.89 19.96
C SER A 421 -29.37 -8.50 20.88
N MET A 422 -30.61 -8.01 20.79
CA MET A 422 -31.76 -8.63 21.46
C MET A 422 -32.40 -9.76 20.63
N ALA A 423 -32.11 -9.82 19.33
CA ALA A 423 -32.78 -10.68 18.36
C ALA A 423 -31.84 -11.65 17.62
N ALA A 424 -30.53 -11.39 17.65
CA ALA A 424 -29.49 -12.20 17.03
C ALA A 424 -28.30 -12.42 17.98
N ASP A 425 -27.30 -13.19 17.57
CA ASP A 425 -26.10 -13.44 18.39
C ASP A 425 -25.23 -12.18 18.55
N VAL A 426 -25.26 -11.28 17.57
CA VAL A 426 -24.53 -10.01 17.54
C VAL A 426 -25.25 -9.01 16.64
N LYS A 427 -25.05 -7.70 16.85
CA LYS A 427 -25.42 -6.67 15.87
C LYS A 427 -24.18 -6.06 15.22
N ASN A 428 -24.29 -5.63 13.97
CA ASN A 428 -23.11 -5.22 13.19
C ASN A 428 -22.49 -3.87 13.60
N THR A 429 -23.07 -3.12 14.54
CA THR A 429 -22.49 -1.84 15.01
C THR A 429 -22.71 -1.59 16.49
N GLY A 430 -21.68 -1.05 17.16
CA GLY A 430 -21.72 -0.58 18.55
C GLY A 430 -22.10 0.90 18.70
N GLY A 431 -22.34 1.61 17.60
CA GLY A 431 -22.57 3.06 17.59
C GLY A 431 -21.28 3.88 17.45
N ARG A 432 -21.36 5.18 17.74
CA ARG A 432 -20.26 6.14 17.50
C ARG A 432 -19.08 6.00 18.47
N PRO A 433 -19.27 5.91 19.81
CA PRO A 433 -18.15 5.82 20.75
C PRO A 433 -17.37 4.51 20.56
N GLY A 434 -16.06 4.59 20.33
CA GLY A 434 -15.23 3.39 20.12
C GLY A 434 -15.59 2.61 18.85
N GLY A 435 -16.12 3.26 17.81
CA GLY A 435 -16.61 2.59 16.60
C GLY A 435 -15.58 1.70 15.89
N SER A 436 -14.29 2.07 15.90
CA SER A 436 -13.21 1.24 15.34
C SER A 436 -12.89 0.02 16.21
N ILE A 437 -12.94 0.17 17.54
CA ILE A 437 -12.76 -0.93 18.50
C ILE A 437 -13.90 -1.95 18.37
N THR A 438 -15.16 -1.49 18.32
CA THR A 438 -16.31 -2.39 18.20
C THR A 438 -16.39 -3.08 16.84
N ALA A 439 -15.90 -2.44 15.77
CA ALA A 439 -15.73 -3.09 14.48
C ALA A 439 -14.72 -4.25 14.55
N ALA A 440 -13.57 -4.03 15.19
CA ALA A 440 -12.57 -5.07 15.38
C ALA A 440 -13.07 -6.21 16.29
N LEU A 441 -13.78 -5.90 17.39
CA LEU A 441 -14.42 -6.90 18.24
C LEU A 441 -15.49 -7.72 17.50
N PHE A 442 -16.23 -7.10 16.58
CA PHE A 442 -17.15 -7.82 15.71
C PHE A 442 -16.39 -8.83 14.84
N LEU A 443 -15.31 -8.42 14.18
CA LEU A 443 -14.50 -9.31 13.33
C LEU A 443 -13.88 -10.47 14.12
N GLN A 444 -13.43 -10.22 15.36
CA GLN A 444 -12.85 -11.24 16.24
C GLN A 444 -13.78 -12.43 16.50
N ARG A 445 -15.11 -12.26 16.38
CA ARG A 445 -16.08 -13.37 16.51
C ARG A 445 -16.02 -14.41 15.38
N PHE A 446 -15.33 -14.10 14.28
CA PHE A 446 -15.29 -14.93 13.07
C PHE A 446 -13.91 -15.53 12.79
N VAL A 447 -12.98 -15.46 13.75
CA VAL A 447 -11.59 -15.96 13.58
C VAL A 447 -11.31 -17.27 14.33
N ASN A 448 -12.27 -17.78 15.12
CA ASN A 448 -12.20 -19.07 15.83
C ASN A 448 -10.92 -19.25 16.67
N GLU A 449 -10.59 -18.24 17.50
CA GLU A 449 -9.39 -18.19 18.35
C GLU A 449 -8.02 -18.28 17.60
N LEU A 450 -8.03 -18.29 16.27
CA LEU A 450 -6.79 -18.27 15.49
C LEU A 450 -6.03 -16.96 15.76
N PRO A 451 -4.68 -16.98 15.85
CA PRO A 451 -3.90 -15.75 15.86
C PRO A 451 -4.31 -14.84 14.70
N TRP A 452 -4.75 -13.64 15.06
CA TRP A 452 -5.40 -12.74 14.13
C TRP A 452 -5.06 -11.29 14.44
N ALA A 453 -4.86 -10.51 13.37
CA ALA A 453 -4.80 -9.07 13.44
C ALA A 453 -5.69 -8.41 12.38
N HIS A 454 -6.28 -7.28 12.73
CA HIS A 454 -7.03 -6.41 11.84
C HIS A 454 -6.30 -5.08 11.66
N LEU A 455 -6.14 -4.68 10.40
CA LEU A 455 -5.59 -3.39 10.00
C LEU A 455 -6.72 -2.51 9.43
N ASP A 456 -7.15 -1.51 10.21
CA ASP A 456 -8.08 -0.49 9.72
C ASP A 456 -7.27 0.59 8.97
N ILE A 457 -7.33 0.52 7.64
CA ILE A 457 -6.56 1.34 6.71
C ILE A 457 -7.40 2.46 6.06
N ALA A 458 -8.57 2.77 6.61
CA ALA A 458 -9.47 3.80 6.07
C ALA A 458 -8.77 5.16 5.87
N SER A 459 -7.83 5.49 6.74
CA SER A 459 -7.02 6.72 6.72
C SER A 459 -5.85 6.69 5.74
N THR A 460 -5.39 5.52 5.33
CA THR A 460 -4.08 5.36 4.65
C THR A 460 -4.19 4.82 3.24
N ALA A 461 -5.36 4.36 2.77
CA ALA A 461 -5.55 3.86 1.42
C ALA A 461 -5.41 4.94 0.32
N TRP A 462 -5.68 6.20 0.66
CA TRP A 462 -5.64 7.35 -0.26
C TRP A 462 -5.02 8.59 0.39
N LYS A 463 -4.25 9.37 -0.38
CA LYS A 463 -3.69 10.67 0.07
C LYS A 463 -3.85 11.74 -1.01
N LYS A 464 -4.43 12.89 -0.64
CA LYS A 464 -4.53 14.07 -1.51
C LYS A 464 -4.76 15.36 -0.68
N PRO A 465 -3.85 16.36 -0.70
CA PRO A 465 -2.51 16.28 -1.27
C PRO A 465 -1.64 15.29 -0.48
N SER A 466 -0.71 14.63 -1.16
CA SER A 466 0.32 13.83 -0.51
C SER A 466 1.52 14.70 -0.16
N THR A 467 2.03 14.52 1.07
CA THR A 467 3.25 15.15 1.57
C THR A 467 4.44 14.18 1.59
N VAL A 468 4.24 12.93 1.18
CA VAL A 468 5.26 11.87 1.19
C VAL A 468 5.84 11.73 -0.21
N PRO A 469 7.15 11.99 -0.43
CA PRO A 469 7.73 12.04 -1.78
C PRO A 469 7.55 10.75 -2.63
N THR A 470 7.52 9.59 -1.97
CA THR A 470 7.35 8.27 -2.59
C THR A 470 5.88 7.90 -2.86
N ILE A 471 4.94 8.73 -2.42
CA ILE A 471 3.50 8.52 -2.58
C ILE A 471 2.94 9.72 -3.34
N PRO A 472 2.74 9.62 -4.66
CA PRO A 472 2.01 10.65 -5.42
C PRO A 472 0.57 10.79 -4.91
N ASP A 473 -0.08 11.91 -5.23
CA ASP A 473 -1.51 12.09 -4.97
C ASP A 473 -2.33 10.93 -5.54
N GLY A 474 -3.18 10.34 -4.71
CA GLY A 474 -4.05 9.23 -5.08
C GLY A 474 -3.92 8.03 -4.14
N ALA A 475 -4.14 6.85 -4.70
CA ALA A 475 -3.99 5.59 -3.98
C ALA A 475 -2.54 5.43 -3.49
N THR A 476 -2.37 5.01 -2.25
CA THR A 476 -1.04 4.95 -1.61
C THR A 476 -0.32 3.63 -1.87
N GLY A 477 -1.08 2.53 -1.97
CA GLY A 477 -0.56 1.16 -1.93
C GLY A 477 -0.20 0.67 -0.53
N PHE A 478 -0.73 1.33 0.51
CA PHE A 478 -0.51 0.98 1.92
C PHE A 478 -0.80 -0.51 2.18
N GLY A 479 0.03 -1.15 2.97
CA GLY A 479 -0.12 -2.55 3.36
C GLY A 479 0.76 -3.49 2.52
N VAL A 480 1.02 -3.18 1.23
CA VAL A 480 1.86 -4.06 0.40
C VAL A 480 3.28 -4.14 0.97
N ARG A 481 3.89 -2.99 1.29
CA ARG A 481 5.25 -2.93 1.83
C ARG A 481 5.33 -3.53 3.23
N LEU A 482 4.33 -3.22 4.07
CA LEU A 482 4.20 -3.75 5.42
C LEU A 482 4.15 -5.28 5.45
N LEU A 483 3.22 -5.87 4.71
CA LEU A 483 2.96 -7.31 4.77
C LEU A 483 4.05 -8.10 4.05
N ASP A 484 4.64 -7.54 2.99
CA ASP A 484 5.81 -8.13 2.35
C ASP A 484 6.98 -8.23 3.33
N LYS A 485 7.24 -7.14 4.06
CA LYS A 485 8.29 -7.08 5.09
C LYS A 485 8.01 -8.04 6.24
N LEU A 486 6.75 -8.15 6.67
CA LEU A 486 6.33 -9.13 7.68
C LEU A 486 6.68 -10.56 7.24
N VAL A 487 6.32 -10.94 6.00
CA VAL A 487 6.60 -12.28 5.47
C VAL A 487 8.10 -12.52 5.39
N ALA A 488 8.85 -11.58 4.80
CA ALA A 488 10.28 -11.71 4.60
C ALA A 488 11.09 -11.84 5.91
N ASP A 489 10.68 -11.13 6.96
CA ASP A 489 11.45 -11.09 8.21
C ASP A 489 11.14 -12.26 9.15
N PHE A 490 9.90 -12.75 9.14
CA PHE A 490 9.41 -13.63 10.20
C PHE A 490 8.85 -14.96 9.69
N TYR A 491 8.60 -15.12 8.39
CA TYR A 491 7.83 -16.26 7.87
C TYR A 491 8.38 -16.88 6.59
N GLU A 492 9.61 -16.56 6.19
CA GLU A 492 10.35 -17.23 5.13
C GLU A 492 11.45 -18.14 5.69
N ASP A 493 11.68 -19.26 4.98
CA ASP A 493 12.67 -20.30 5.32
C ASP A 493 14.10 -20.05 4.77
#